data_AF-A0A4U2D2P4-F1
#
_entry.id   AF-A0A4U2D2P4-F1
#
_cell.length_a   1.000
_cell.length_b   1.000
_cell.length_c   1.000
_cell.angle_alpha   90.00
_cell.angle_beta   90.00
_cell.angle_gamma   90.00
#
_symmetry.space_group_name_H-M   'P 1'
#
loop_
_entity.id
_entity.type
_entity.pdbx_description
1 polymer ?
#
loop_
_entity_poly.entity_id
_entity_poly.type
_entity_poly.pdbx_seq_one_letter_code
_entity_poly.pdbx_strand_id
1 'polypeptide(L)'
;TADGLSKLTLTGLDEDFAGCIDFTIETIETSPCNGETVTTAQTISIQVLPVVDDITVATDSTTIQEDIATDLNLELVLGDSVEDGQLITGEGNSATGKETVNSLTITVSNGVT
;
A
#
# COMPACT_ATOMS: atom_id res chain seq x y z
N THR A 1 -0.11 12.63 27.20
CA THR A 1 -1.35 12.15 26.54
C THR A 1 -1.10 11.16 25.39
N ALA A 2 0.12 10.71 25.13
CA ALA A 2 0.40 9.70 24.10
C ALA A 2 0.19 8.24 24.52
N ASP A 3 0.02 7.96 25.82
CA ASP A 3 -0.02 6.59 26.35
C ASP A 3 -1.38 5.88 26.17
N GLY A 4 -2.44 6.62 25.81
CA GLY A 4 -3.77 6.03 25.62
C GLY A 4 -3.86 5.11 24.39
N LEU A 5 -2.97 5.29 23.41
CA LEU A 5 -2.93 4.51 22.17
C LEU A 5 -1.74 3.55 22.14
N SER A 6 -0.90 3.51 23.18
CA SER A 6 0.31 2.68 23.22
C SER A 6 0.02 1.17 23.17
N LYS A 7 -1.23 0.77 23.42
CA LYS A 7 -1.73 -0.61 23.33
C LYS A 7 -2.76 -0.81 22.22
N LEU A 8 -3.05 0.21 21.41
CA LEU A 8 -3.99 0.06 20.32
C LEU A 8 -3.39 -0.86 19.26
N THR A 9 -4.04 -1.99 19.01
CA THR A 9 -3.72 -2.90 17.91
C THR A 9 -4.94 -2.98 17.01
N LEU A 10 -4.75 -2.73 15.73
CA LEU A 10 -5.77 -2.95 14.70
C LEU A 10 -5.51 -4.33 14.09
N THR A 11 -6.50 -5.21 14.11
CA THR A 11 -6.41 -6.58 13.60
C THR A 11 -7.55 -6.86 12.63
N GLY A 12 -7.30 -7.69 11.62
CA GLY A 12 -8.33 -8.06 10.64
C GLY A 12 -8.66 -6.94 9.65
N LEU A 13 -7.76 -5.96 9.50
CA LEU A 13 -7.76 -5.10 8.32
C LEU A 13 -7.42 -5.96 7.10
N ASP A 14 -8.02 -5.60 5.97
CA ASP A 14 -7.54 -6.07 4.67
C ASP A 14 -6.10 -5.59 4.48
N GLU A 15 -5.26 -6.42 3.88
CA GLU A 15 -3.88 -6.04 3.56
C GLU A 15 -3.86 -4.84 2.60
N ASP A 16 -4.80 -4.81 1.66
CA ASP A 16 -4.98 -3.72 0.68
C ASP A 16 -5.58 -2.44 1.29
N PHE A 17 -5.84 -2.40 2.60
CA PHE A 17 -6.51 -1.25 3.22
C PHE A 17 -5.56 -0.05 3.41
N ALA A 18 -5.74 0.95 2.54
CA ALA A 18 -5.25 2.31 2.77
C ALA A 18 -6.43 3.27 2.98
N GLY A 19 -6.36 4.11 4.01
CA GLY A 19 -7.46 5.03 4.31
C GLY A 19 -7.48 5.57 5.74
N CYS A 20 -8.61 6.17 6.11
CA CYS A 20 -8.82 6.69 7.45
C CYS A 20 -9.74 5.77 8.26
N ILE A 21 -9.40 5.54 9.52
CA ILE A 21 -10.25 4.88 10.51
C ILE A 21 -10.57 5.92 11.58
N ASP A 22 -11.85 6.28 11.67
CA ASP A 22 -12.33 7.27 12.62
C ASP A 22 -13.11 6.60 13.75
N PHE A 23 -12.71 6.88 15.00
CA PHE A 23 -13.44 6.49 16.20
C PHE A 23 -14.01 7.74 16.89
N THR A 24 -15.32 7.78 17.06
CA THR A 24 -15.96 8.80 17.89
C THR A 24 -16.22 8.23 19.28
N ILE A 25 -15.62 8.85 20.29
CA ILE A 25 -15.83 8.55 21.69
C ILE A 25 -16.84 9.57 22.23
N GLU A 26 -18.00 9.09 22.63
CA GLU A 26 -19.02 9.90 23.31
C GLU A 26 -19.00 9.59 24.81
N THR A 27 -18.87 10.63 25.62
CA THR A 27 -19.06 10.56 27.07
C THR A 27 -20.41 11.16 27.40
N ILE A 28 -21.30 10.36 27.97
CA ILE A 28 -22.65 10.78 28.37
C ILE A 28 -22.65 10.87 29.90
N GLU A 29 -22.81 12.08 30.42
CA GLU A 29 -22.89 12.33 31.86
C GLU A 29 -24.31 12.77 32.22
N THR A 30 -24.98 12.01 33.07
CA THR A 30 -26.31 12.36 33.61
C THR A 30 -26.18 12.78 35.07
N SER A 31 -26.62 13.99 35.39
CA SER A 31 -26.62 14.54 36.74
C SER A 31 -27.67 13.82 37.60
N PRO A 32 -27.27 13.24 38.76
CA PRO A 32 -28.22 12.57 39.64
C PRO A 32 -29.12 13.55 40.42
N CYS A 33 -28.79 14.84 40.43
CA CYS A 33 -29.50 15.86 41.21
C CYS A 33 -30.69 16.46 40.46
N ASN A 34 -30.59 16.59 39.14
CA ASN A 34 -31.62 17.22 38.29
C ASN A 34 -31.98 16.41 37.04
N GLY A 35 -31.31 15.28 36.78
CA GLY A 35 -31.56 14.40 35.64
C GLY A 35 -31.08 14.94 34.30
N GLU A 36 -30.41 16.09 34.27
CA GLU A 36 -29.86 16.65 33.02
C GLU A 36 -28.72 15.79 32.51
N THR A 37 -28.62 15.67 31.18
CA THR A 37 -27.60 14.88 30.51
C THR A 37 -26.76 15.75 29.58
N VAL A 38 -25.45 15.61 29.65
CA VAL A 38 -24.49 16.26 28.75
C VAL A 38 -23.71 15.18 28.01
N THR A 39 -23.68 15.30 26.68
CA THR A 39 -22.85 14.45 25.83
C THR A 39 -21.66 15.24 25.33
N THR A 40 -20.45 14.73 25.56
CA THR A 40 -19.21 15.27 24.98
C THR A 40 -18.63 14.25 24.02
N ALA A 41 -18.38 14.66 22.77
CA ALA A 41 -17.78 13.82 21.75
C ALA A 41 -16.31 14.19 21.50
N GLN A 42 -15.47 13.19 21.26
CA GLN A 42 -14.10 13.32 20.79
C GLN A 42 -13.85 12.35 19.64
N THR A 43 -13.17 12.79 18.59
CA THR A 43 -12.84 11.94 17.45
C THR A 43 -11.34 11.62 17.46
N ILE A 44 -11.02 10.33 17.31
CA ILE A 44 -9.67 9.83 17.05
C ILE A 44 -9.65 9.40 15.59
N SER A 45 -8.76 9.98 14.81
CA SER A 45 -8.55 9.62 13.41
C SER A 45 -7.20 8.93 13.26
N ILE A 46 -7.20 7.75 12.64
CA ILE A 46 -6.00 6.99 12.30
C ILE A 46 -5.89 6.95 10.78
N GLN A 47 -4.76 7.42 10.26
CA GLN A 47 -4.46 7.33 8.83
C GLN A 47 -3.54 6.13 8.59
N VAL A 48 -4.03 5.18 7.79
CA VAL A 48 -3.23 4.10 7.21
C VAL A 48 -2.75 4.59 5.84
N LEU A 49 -1.45 4.86 5.73
CA LEU A 49 -0.83 5.31 4.49
C LEU A 49 -0.61 4.11 3.56
N PRO A 50 -0.86 4.25 2.25
CA PRO A 50 -0.46 3.22 1.30
C PRO A 50 1.07 3.15 1.25
N VAL A 51 1.60 1.94 1.08
CA VAL A 51 3.00 1.70 0.70
C VAL A 51 3.00 1.45 -0.81
N VAL A 52 3.98 2.00 -1.52
CA VAL A 52 4.14 1.80 -2.96
C VAL A 52 5.54 1.23 -3.18
N ASP A 53 5.61 0.10 -3.86
CA ASP A 53 6.89 -0.55 -4.16
C ASP A 53 7.59 0.03 -5.38
N ASP A 54 8.88 -0.28 -5.47
CA ASP A 54 9.70 0.05 -6.63
C ASP A 54 9.38 -0.88 -7.81
N ILE A 55 9.26 -0.29 -9.00
CA ILE A 55 9.17 -1.06 -10.25
C ILE A 55 10.58 -1.44 -10.69
N THR A 56 10.86 -2.75 -10.76
CA THR A 56 12.13 -3.25 -11.29
C THR A 56 12.01 -3.60 -12.76
N VAL A 57 12.89 -3.05 -13.59
CA VAL A 57 13.06 -3.43 -15.00
C VAL A 57 14.39 -4.13 -15.16
N ALA A 58 14.37 -5.38 -15.60
CA ALA A 58 15.56 -6.17 -15.85
C ALA A 58 15.67 -6.55 -17.34
N THR A 59 16.91 -6.74 -17.79
CA THR A 59 17.20 -7.30 -19.11
C THR A 59 18.31 -8.31 -18.99
N ASP A 60 18.17 -9.43 -19.69
CA ASP A 60 19.19 -10.47 -19.75
C ASP A 60 20.43 -10.04 -20.55
N SER A 61 20.28 -9.02 -21.41
CA SER A 61 21.35 -8.55 -22.28
C SER A 61 21.51 -7.04 -22.23
N THR A 62 22.68 -6.59 -21.79
CA THR A 62 23.07 -5.17 -21.81
C THR A 62 23.88 -4.80 -23.04
N THR A 63 24.12 -5.74 -23.96
CA THR A 63 24.92 -5.53 -25.18
C THR A 63 24.35 -6.33 -26.34
N ILE A 64 24.13 -5.68 -27.49
CA ILE A 64 23.64 -6.33 -28.70
C ILE A 64 24.74 -6.22 -29.77
N GLN A 65 25.02 -7.32 -30.47
CA GLN A 65 25.97 -7.32 -31.58
C GLN A 65 25.28 -6.77 -32.83
N GLU A 66 25.95 -5.86 -33.52
CA GLU A 66 25.56 -5.43 -34.86
C GLU A 66 25.47 -6.66 -35.79
N ASP A 67 24.50 -6.63 -36.71
CA ASP A 67 24.29 -7.64 -37.75
C ASP A 67 23.99 -9.07 -37.27
N ILE A 68 23.59 -9.23 -36.01
CA ILE A 68 23.12 -10.49 -35.46
C ILE A 68 21.69 -10.32 -34.95
N ALA A 69 20.78 -11.12 -35.48
CA ALA A 69 19.42 -11.20 -34.96
C ALA A 69 19.48 -11.61 -33.48
N THR A 70 19.08 -10.69 -32.61
CA THR A 70 19.11 -10.86 -31.15
C THR A 70 17.73 -10.55 -30.62
N ASP A 71 17.15 -11.48 -29.89
CA ASP A 71 15.87 -11.26 -29.20
C ASP A 71 16.12 -10.37 -27.98
N LEU A 72 15.39 -9.26 -27.88
CA LEU A 72 15.39 -8.41 -26.70
C LEU A 72 14.25 -8.85 -25.78
N ASN A 73 14.60 -9.64 -24.77
CA ASN A 73 13.67 -10.02 -23.72
C ASN A 73 13.71 -8.95 -22.62
N LEU A 74 12.57 -8.27 -22.44
CA LEU A 74 12.34 -7.36 -21.32
C LEU A 74 11.26 -7.98 -20.44
N GLU A 75 11.57 -8.10 -19.15
CA GLU A 75 10.59 -8.51 -18.15
C GLU A 75 10.26 -7.32 -17.26
N LEU A 76 8.97 -7.13 -17.02
CA LEU A 76 8.44 -6.14 -16.10
C LEU A 76 7.73 -6.88 -14.98
N VAL A 77 8.31 -6.83 -13.79
CA VAL A 77 7.72 -7.44 -12.61
C VAL A 77 6.93 -6.36 -11.89
N LEU A 78 5.63 -6.57 -11.81
CA LEU A 78 4.66 -5.74 -11.09
C LEU A 78 4.13 -6.61 -9.95
N GLY A 79 4.48 -6.26 -8.73
CA GLY A 79 3.99 -6.94 -7.54
C GLY A 79 4.38 -6.19 -6.28
N ASP A 80 3.62 -6.45 -5.24
CA ASP A 80 3.87 -5.93 -3.90
C ASP A 80 5.13 -6.60 -3.29
N SER A 81 5.86 -5.89 -2.44
CA SER A 81 6.93 -6.48 -1.64
C SER A 81 6.35 -7.32 -0.50
N VAL A 82 6.32 -8.65 -0.70
CA VAL A 82 5.97 -9.57 0.39
C VAL A 82 7.12 -9.62 1.40
N GLU A 83 6.90 -9.05 2.59
CA GLU A 83 7.86 -9.16 3.69
C GLU A 83 7.92 -10.61 4.23
N ASP A 84 9.08 -11.03 4.76
CA ASP A 84 9.24 -12.37 5.32
C ASP A 84 8.26 -12.60 6.49
N GLY A 85 7.34 -13.56 6.30
CA GLY A 85 6.29 -13.90 7.27
C GLY A 85 4.93 -13.27 7.01
N GLN A 86 4.76 -12.46 5.96
CA GLN A 86 3.46 -11.94 5.54
C GLN A 86 2.66 -13.04 4.81
N LEU A 87 1.45 -13.36 5.31
CA LEU A 87 0.54 -14.30 4.66
C LEU A 87 -0.55 -13.52 3.94
N ILE A 88 -0.45 -13.44 2.60
CA ILE A 88 -1.49 -12.81 1.78
C ILE A 88 -2.67 -13.77 1.66
N THR A 89 -3.77 -13.47 2.34
CA THR A 89 -5.01 -14.27 2.24
C THR A 89 -6.04 -13.52 1.39
N GLY A 90 -6.38 -14.06 0.22
CA GLY A 90 -7.38 -13.46 -0.67
C GLY A 90 -6.89 -13.27 -2.11
N GLU A 91 -5.60 -13.04 -2.28
CA GLU A 91 -4.98 -12.71 -3.58
C GLU A 91 -4.42 -13.95 -4.32
N GLY A 92 -4.46 -15.13 -3.70
CA GLY A 92 -3.87 -16.35 -4.26
C GLY A 92 -2.34 -16.26 -4.45
N ASN A 93 -1.76 -17.11 -5.29
CA ASN A 93 -0.33 -17.05 -5.68
C ASN A 93 0.03 -15.84 -6.55
N SER A 94 -0.91 -14.91 -6.71
CA SER A 94 -0.83 -13.74 -7.58
C SER A 94 -1.18 -12.51 -6.75
N ALA A 95 -0.51 -12.33 -5.60
CA ALA A 95 -0.50 -11.06 -4.85
C ALA A 95 -0.06 -9.93 -5.79
N THR A 96 -1.05 -9.44 -6.50
CA THR A 96 -1.09 -8.49 -7.61
C THR A 96 -0.76 -7.06 -7.27
N GLY A 97 -0.90 -6.68 -6.00
CA GLY A 97 -0.81 -5.30 -5.51
C GLY A 97 -1.52 -4.24 -6.36
N LYS A 98 -2.42 -4.59 -7.30
CA LYS A 98 -2.91 -3.72 -8.39
C LYS A 98 -1.86 -2.70 -8.90
N GLU A 99 -0.57 -3.06 -9.00
CA GLU A 99 0.38 -2.15 -9.63
C GLU A 99 0.02 -2.03 -11.11
N THR A 100 -0.22 -0.80 -11.57
CA THR A 100 -0.61 -0.55 -12.95
C THR A 100 0.44 0.32 -13.62
N VAL A 101 0.78 -0.05 -14.85
CA VAL A 101 1.63 0.77 -15.71
C VAL A 101 0.74 1.46 -16.71
N ASN A 102 0.58 2.77 -16.55
CA ASN A 102 -0.26 3.56 -17.46
C ASN A 102 0.28 3.59 -18.89
N SER A 103 1.61 3.54 -19.06
CA SER A 103 2.26 3.40 -20.36
C SER A 103 3.70 2.86 -20.22
N LEU A 104 4.12 2.04 -21.18
CA LEU A 104 5.51 1.61 -21.37
C LEU A 104 6.02 2.19 -22.69
N THR A 105 7.07 3.00 -22.64
CA THR A 105 7.71 3.57 -23.83
C THR A 105 9.09 2.96 -24.01
N ILE A 106 9.28 2.23 -25.10
CA ILE A 106 10.60 1.72 -25.52
C ILE A 106 11.14 2.67 -26.58
N THR A 107 12.26 3.33 -26.29
CA THR A 107 12.95 4.20 -27.25
C THR A 107 14.20 3.50 -27.75
N VAL A 108 14.27 3.25 -29.05
CA VAL A 108 15.48 2.76 -29.71
C VAL A 108 16.12 3.93 -30.44
N SER A 109 17.27 4.40 -29.95
CA SER A 109 18.10 5.34 -30.70
C SER A 109 18.86 4.57 -31.78
N ASN A 110 18.92 5.11 -32.99
CA ASN A 110 19.61 4.55 -34.15
C ASN A 110 21.16 4.61 -34.05
N GLY A 111 21.72 4.70 -32.84
CA GLY A 111 23.15 4.54 -32.58
C GLY A 111 24.08 5.50 -33.31
N VAL A 112 23.57 6.61 -33.87
CA VAL A 112 24.43 7.57 -34.57
C VAL A 112 25.26 8.32 -33.52
N THR A 113 26.54 7.94 -33.41
CA THR A 113 27.60 8.77 -32.80
C THR A 113 27.88 9.99 -33.65
#